data_AF-A0A4Y4AYR2-F1
#
_entry.id   AF-A0A4Y4AYR2-F1
#
_cell.length_a   1.000
_cell.length_b   1.000
_cell.length_c   1.000
_cell.angle_alpha   90.00
_cell.angle_beta   90.00
_cell.angle_gamma   90.00
#
_symmetry.space_group_name_H-M   'P 1'
#
loop_
_entity.id
_entity.type
_entity.pdbx_description
1 polymer ?
#
loop_
_entity_poly.entity_id
_entity_poly.type
_entity_poly.pdbx_seq_one_letter_code
_entity_poly.pdbx_strand_id
1 'polypeptide(L)'
;MKRINYNLKNEDIENYYLEITKDRDKRFLLYNKVSTIDNFLKTINKSFSFKDIILADFSRLLYYITCIETHIEVIIKPQILNNYKGNERQYAEDFFKARNNTKYKNLIKIDEDKKKKISKEINKKICSIFCGIETILYENGTICECISDFFMKHSEDLNIKTCYYCNIDFVNIFENNTKNHFTLDHILPKSKYPYLSISLFNLIPSCYSCNSKFKRQKEFEKLDFLNKISPSSKTFELDKLLEFKLNFDISSIDFEDRLLKIKEIKDFKVELKNVKLEEEVDIFLDMFALKARYEFHQNISFDMIKKRKKYSDSQINEIEKLFFDKGISIDKETLKKDIFGSMIFAKEDTNEPFEKYKKDIAKQLGLI
;
A
#
# COMPACT_ATOMS: atom_id res chain seq x y z
N MET A 1 1.41 9.56 2.02
CA MET A 1 1.03 8.14 2.09
C MET A 1 0.15 7.95 3.31
N LYS A 2 -0.91 7.14 3.23
CA LYS A 2 -1.92 7.09 4.29
C LYS A 2 -2.37 5.68 4.62
N ARG A 3 -2.92 5.55 5.84
CA ARG A 3 -3.64 4.36 6.27
C ARG A 3 -5.04 4.37 5.64
N ILE A 4 -5.54 3.19 5.28
CA ILE A 4 -6.95 2.97 4.98
C ILE A 4 -7.71 3.09 6.28
N ASN A 5 -8.66 4.03 6.31
CA ASN A 5 -9.53 4.16 7.47
C ASN A 5 -10.62 3.10 7.37
N TYR A 6 -10.46 1.97 8.06
CA TYR A 6 -11.52 0.97 8.12
C TYR A 6 -12.58 1.39 9.13
N ASN A 7 -13.32 2.47 8.83
CA ASN A 7 -14.56 2.84 9.51
C ASN A 7 -15.73 1.94 9.07
N LEU A 8 -15.44 0.68 8.76
CA LEU A 8 -16.44 -0.31 8.38
C LEU A 8 -17.11 -0.88 9.63
N LYS A 9 -18.41 -1.15 9.55
CA LYS A 9 -19.05 -1.96 10.58
C LYS A 9 -18.62 -3.41 10.38
N ASN A 10 -18.45 -4.16 11.47
CA ASN A 10 -18.17 -5.61 11.39
C ASN A 10 -19.21 -6.35 10.52
N GLU A 11 -20.45 -5.87 10.53
CA GLU A 11 -21.54 -6.39 9.71
C GLU A 11 -21.27 -6.25 8.20
N ASP A 12 -20.62 -5.17 7.73
CA ASP A 12 -20.29 -4.99 6.32
C ASP A 12 -19.26 -6.03 5.84
N ILE A 13 -18.27 -6.31 6.68
CA ILE A 13 -17.23 -7.30 6.44
C ILE A 13 -17.83 -8.72 6.45
N GLU A 14 -18.73 -9.00 7.39
CA GLU A 14 -19.47 -10.27 7.45
C GLU A 14 -20.39 -10.46 6.23
N ASN A 15 -21.11 -9.42 5.81
CA ASN A 15 -21.94 -9.44 4.61
C ASN A 15 -21.12 -9.70 3.35
N TYR A 16 -19.91 -9.11 3.24
CA TYR A 16 -18.99 -9.42 2.16
C TYR A 16 -18.65 -10.92 2.11
N TYR A 17 -18.32 -11.53 3.27
CA TYR A 17 -18.06 -12.97 3.33
C TYR A 17 -19.28 -13.81 2.90
N LEU A 18 -20.48 -13.43 3.37
CA LEU A 18 -21.72 -14.11 3.00
C LEU A 18 -22.00 -14.03 1.49
N GLU A 19 -21.74 -12.89 0.85
CA GLU A 19 -21.95 -12.74 -0.60
C GLU A 19 -20.96 -13.58 -1.42
N ILE A 20 -19.66 -13.59 -1.08
CA ILE A 20 -18.68 -14.41 -1.83
C ILE A 20 -18.83 -15.92 -1.58
N THR A 21 -19.50 -16.31 -0.49
CA THR A 21 -19.78 -17.72 -0.14
C THR A 21 -21.24 -18.13 -0.35
N LYS A 22 -22.05 -17.30 -1.01
CA LYS A 22 -23.49 -17.53 -1.15
C LYS A 22 -23.79 -18.74 -2.04
N ASP A 23 -24.60 -19.65 -1.50
CA ASP A 23 -25.06 -20.86 -2.18
C ASP A 23 -26.26 -20.59 -3.10
N ARG A 24 -26.05 -19.83 -4.17
CA ARG A 24 -27.10 -19.56 -5.18
C ARG A 24 -26.64 -19.59 -6.63
N ASP A 25 -25.33 -19.63 -6.88
CA ASP A 25 -24.81 -19.62 -8.24
C ASP A 25 -23.75 -20.69 -8.47
N LYS A 26 -23.91 -21.51 -9.52
CA LYS A 26 -22.90 -22.47 -9.97
C LYS A 26 -21.58 -21.79 -10.36
N ARG A 27 -21.58 -20.47 -10.56
CA ARG A 27 -20.39 -19.63 -10.75
C ARG A 27 -19.57 -19.46 -9.46
N PHE A 28 -20.15 -19.56 -8.26
CA PHE A 28 -19.42 -19.48 -7.00
C PHE A 28 -18.74 -20.82 -6.66
N LEU A 29 -17.63 -21.11 -7.36
CA LEU A 29 -16.74 -22.24 -7.06
C LEU A 29 -16.22 -22.24 -5.61
N LEU A 30 -16.28 -21.10 -4.94
CA LEU A 30 -15.80 -20.94 -3.57
C LEU A 30 -16.67 -21.72 -2.57
N TYR A 31 -18.00 -21.65 -2.67
CA TYR A 31 -18.92 -22.30 -1.70
C TYR A 31 -18.64 -23.80 -1.55
N ASN A 32 -18.57 -24.53 -2.67
CA ASN A 32 -18.34 -25.97 -2.70
C ASN A 32 -16.95 -26.38 -2.18
N LYS A 33 -16.01 -25.43 -2.04
CA LYS A 33 -14.63 -25.68 -1.62
C LYS A 33 -14.32 -25.22 -0.21
N VAL A 34 -15.17 -24.39 0.42
CA VAL A 34 -14.95 -23.87 1.79
C VAL A 34 -14.68 -25.02 2.78
N SER A 35 -15.51 -26.06 2.76
CA SER A 35 -15.36 -27.23 3.65
C SER A 35 -14.02 -27.94 3.48
N THR A 36 -13.55 -28.05 2.24
CA THR A 36 -12.26 -28.67 1.91
C THR A 36 -11.09 -27.81 2.39
N ILE A 37 -11.18 -26.48 2.21
CA ILE A 37 -10.19 -25.52 2.70
C ILE A 37 -10.13 -25.55 4.23
N ASP A 38 -11.27 -25.54 4.91
CA ASP A 38 -11.34 -25.62 6.37
C ASP A 38 -10.71 -26.90 6.90
N ASN A 39 -11.00 -28.04 6.28
CA ASN A 39 -10.39 -29.31 6.67
C ASN A 39 -8.87 -29.26 6.57
N PHE A 40 -8.34 -28.64 5.51
CA PHE A 40 -6.91 -28.43 5.37
C PHE A 40 -6.36 -27.48 6.44
N LEU A 41 -6.97 -26.31 6.64
CA LEU A 41 -6.51 -25.31 7.62
C LEU A 41 -6.45 -25.89 9.03
N LYS A 42 -7.40 -26.76 9.38
CA LYS A 42 -7.43 -27.49 10.65
C LYS A 42 -6.25 -28.46 10.85
N THR A 43 -5.61 -28.92 9.77
CA THR A 43 -4.36 -29.70 9.85
C THR A 43 -3.15 -28.85 10.23
N ILE A 44 -3.18 -27.55 9.93
CA ILE A 44 -2.15 -26.59 10.35
C ILE A 44 -2.43 -26.17 11.79
N ASN A 45 -3.64 -25.71 12.06
CA ASN A 45 -4.08 -25.31 13.38
C ASN A 45 -5.60 -25.52 13.48
N LYS A 46 -6.04 -26.31 14.47
CA LYS A 46 -7.45 -26.67 14.67
C LYS A 46 -8.39 -25.47 14.82
N SER A 47 -7.87 -24.31 15.23
CA SER A 47 -8.64 -23.08 15.38
C SER A 47 -8.85 -22.30 14.08
N PHE A 48 -8.20 -22.69 12.98
CA PHE A 48 -8.29 -21.93 11.73
C PHE A 48 -9.53 -22.32 10.94
N SER A 49 -10.21 -21.29 10.43
CA SER A 49 -11.20 -21.42 9.36
C SER A 49 -10.88 -20.46 8.23
N PHE A 50 -11.41 -20.77 7.06
CA PHE A 50 -11.32 -19.92 5.88
C PHE A 50 -12.00 -18.58 6.12
N LYS A 51 -13.17 -18.59 6.80
CA LYS A 51 -13.86 -17.38 7.24
C LYS A 51 -12.93 -16.46 8.04
N ASP A 52 -12.24 -17.00 9.03
CA ASP A 52 -11.34 -16.21 9.88
C ASP A 52 -10.18 -15.59 9.10
N ILE A 53 -9.69 -16.27 8.05
CA ILE A 53 -8.64 -15.72 7.18
C ILE A 53 -9.17 -14.58 6.32
N ILE A 54 -10.37 -14.71 5.75
CA ILE A 54 -10.94 -13.66 4.89
C ILE A 54 -11.25 -12.40 5.69
N LEU A 55 -11.81 -12.57 6.89
CA LEU A 55 -12.21 -11.46 7.76
C LEU A 55 -11.08 -10.92 8.65
N ALA A 56 -9.92 -11.55 8.62
CA ALA A 56 -8.78 -11.14 9.44
C ALA A 56 -8.25 -9.77 9.07
N ASP A 57 -7.90 -8.99 10.09
CA ASP A 57 -7.10 -7.79 9.90
C ASP A 57 -5.69 -8.13 9.42
N PHE A 58 -4.98 -7.10 8.93
CA PHE A 58 -3.69 -7.29 8.29
C PHE A 58 -2.66 -8.01 9.17
N SER A 59 -2.60 -7.69 10.47
CA SER A 59 -1.70 -8.35 11.43
C SER A 59 -1.99 -9.85 11.51
N ARG A 60 -3.27 -10.21 11.53
CA ARG A 60 -3.69 -11.61 11.57
C ARG A 60 -3.41 -12.33 10.24
N LEU A 61 -3.48 -11.65 9.10
CA LEU A 61 -3.02 -12.22 7.81
C LEU A 61 -1.54 -12.61 7.84
N LEU A 62 -0.68 -11.76 8.42
CA LEU A 62 0.75 -12.07 8.57
C LEU A 62 0.96 -13.27 9.49
N TYR A 63 0.20 -13.38 10.57
CA TYR A 63 0.23 -14.58 11.43
C TYR A 63 -0.16 -15.85 10.68
N TYR A 64 -1.21 -15.81 9.86
CA TYR A 64 -1.59 -16.96 9.02
C TYR A 64 -0.47 -17.35 8.04
N ILE A 65 0.18 -16.37 7.40
CA ILE A 65 1.35 -16.63 6.56
C ILE A 65 2.43 -17.35 7.35
N THR A 66 2.81 -16.84 8.54
CA THR A 66 3.84 -17.46 9.37
C THR A 66 3.51 -18.92 9.71
N CYS A 67 2.27 -19.22 10.10
CA CYS A 67 1.84 -20.59 10.39
C CYS A 67 1.89 -21.50 9.16
N ILE A 68 1.42 -21.01 8.01
CA ILE A 68 1.39 -21.77 6.75
C ILE A 68 2.80 -22.04 6.23
N GLU A 69 3.67 -21.02 6.20
CA GLU A 69 5.06 -21.19 5.76
C GLU A 69 5.84 -22.09 6.72
N THR A 70 5.57 -22.04 8.03
CA THR A 70 6.12 -23.01 9.00
C THR A 70 5.67 -24.43 8.68
N HIS A 71 4.39 -24.64 8.37
CA HIS A 71 3.90 -25.96 7.97
C HIS A 71 4.55 -26.45 6.67
N ILE A 72 4.73 -25.55 5.69
CA ILE A 72 5.45 -25.87 4.44
C ILE A 72 6.89 -26.31 4.76
N GLU A 73 7.60 -25.57 5.61
CA GLU A 73 9.00 -25.85 5.94
C GLU A 73 9.18 -27.13 6.77
N VAL A 74 8.28 -27.40 7.72
CA VAL A 74 8.41 -28.52 8.68
C VAL A 74 7.79 -29.82 8.15
N ILE A 75 6.70 -29.75 7.39
CA ILE A 75 5.96 -30.94 6.95
C ILE A 75 6.19 -31.22 5.47
N ILE A 76 6.02 -30.20 4.62
CA ILE A 76 5.97 -30.40 3.16
C ILE A 76 7.37 -30.55 2.58
N LYS A 77 8.29 -29.67 2.96
CA LYS A 77 9.67 -29.70 2.49
C LYS A 77 10.31 -31.07 2.74
N PRO A 78 10.30 -31.66 3.95
CA PRO A 78 10.86 -33.00 4.17
C PRO A 78 10.22 -34.08 3.30
N GLN A 79 8.89 -34.06 3.13
CA GLN A 79 8.18 -35.02 2.27
C GLN A 79 8.68 -34.98 0.82
N ILE A 80 8.92 -33.78 0.29
CA ILE A 80 9.41 -33.62 -1.09
C ILE A 80 10.88 -33.99 -1.18
N LEU A 81 11.71 -33.52 -0.24
CA LEU A 81 13.15 -33.79 -0.28
C LEU A 81 13.47 -35.30 -0.24
N ASN A 82 12.60 -36.12 0.35
CA ASN A 82 12.74 -37.58 0.36
C ASN A 82 12.62 -38.22 -1.03
N ASN A 83 12.03 -37.53 -2.00
CA ASN A 83 11.90 -38.01 -3.38
C ASN A 83 13.18 -37.79 -4.21
N TYR A 84 14.14 -37.02 -3.71
CA TYR A 84 15.29 -36.55 -4.48
C TYR A 84 16.63 -36.83 -3.77
N LYS A 85 17.71 -36.96 -4.55
CA LYS A 85 19.08 -37.17 -4.06
C LYS A 85 20.08 -36.27 -4.80
N GLY A 86 21.26 -36.07 -4.21
CA GLY A 86 22.35 -35.30 -4.81
C GLY A 86 21.92 -33.89 -5.23
N ASN A 87 22.30 -33.47 -6.44
CA ASN A 87 22.01 -32.13 -6.96
C ASN A 87 20.50 -31.83 -7.06
N GLU A 88 19.65 -32.83 -7.29
CA GLU A 88 18.18 -32.64 -7.39
C GLU A 88 17.60 -32.28 -6.02
N ARG A 89 18.10 -32.93 -4.96
CA ARG A 89 17.73 -32.60 -3.59
C ARG A 89 18.20 -31.21 -3.20
N GLN A 90 19.45 -30.87 -3.53
CA GLN A 90 19.98 -29.55 -3.22
C GLN A 90 19.23 -28.45 -3.99
N TYR A 91 18.81 -28.71 -5.24
CA TYR A 91 17.95 -27.79 -6.01
C TYR A 91 16.59 -27.59 -5.33
N ALA A 92 15.96 -28.65 -4.84
CA ALA A 92 14.71 -28.57 -4.10
C ALA A 92 14.88 -27.80 -2.78
N GLU A 93 15.97 -28.00 -2.03
CA GLU A 93 16.27 -27.22 -0.83
C GLU A 93 16.42 -25.73 -1.14
N ASP A 94 17.15 -25.41 -2.21
CA ASP A 94 17.39 -24.06 -2.68
C ASP A 94 16.10 -23.39 -3.16
N PHE A 95 15.15 -24.15 -3.71
CA PHE A 95 13.81 -23.67 -4.03
C PHE A 95 13.07 -23.17 -2.77
N PHE A 96 13.08 -23.95 -1.68
CA PHE A 96 12.45 -23.53 -0.42
C PHE A 96 13.17 -22.34 0.22
N LYS A 97 14.51 -22.27 0.13
CA LYS A 97 15.27 -21.09 0.59
C LYS A 97 14.89 -19.84 -0.20
N ALA A 98 14.80 -19.95 -1.54
CA ALA A 98 14.41 -18.84 -2.41
C ALA A 98 12.97 -18.37 -2.17
N ARG A 99 12.07 -19.27 -1.75
CA ARG A 99 10.70 -18.90 -1.37
C ARG A 99 10.67 -17.95 -0.17
N ASN A 100 11.56 -18.14 0.80
CA ASN A 100 11.63 -17.34 2.02
C ASN A 100 12.62 -16.18 1.94
N ASN A 101 13.48 -16.16 0.91
CA ASN A 101 14.47 -15.11 0.69
C ASN A 101 14.67 -14.88 -0.81
N THR A 102 14.08 -13.81 -1.34
CA THR A 102 14.16 -13.43 -2.75
C THR A 102 15.58 -13.10 -3.23
N LYS A 103 16.50 -12.74 -2.33
CA LYS A 103 17.92 -12.50 -2.63
C LYS A 103 18.71 -13.80 -2.79
N TYR A 104 18.14 -14.95 -2.42
CA TYR A 104 18.80 -16.24 -2.53
C TYR A 104 18.98 -16.65 -4.01
N LYS A 105 20.23 -16.84 -4.42
CA LYS A 105 20.58 -17.31 -5.76
C LYS A 105 20.90 -18.80 -5.73
N ASN A 106 20.19 -19.57 -6.55
CA ASN A 106 20.51 -20.98 -6.77
C ASN A 106 21.76 -21.07 -7.66
N LEU A 107 22.81 -21.72 -7.16
CA LEU A 107 24.11 -21.85 -7.85
C LEU A 107 24.34 -23.26 -8.44
N ILE A 108 23.39 -24.17 -8.29
CA ILE A 108 23.54 -25.57 -8.66
C ILE A 108 23.34 -25.74 -10.17
N LYS A 109 24.28 -26.45 -10.79
CA LYS A 109 24.12 -26.91 -12.17
C LYS A 109 23.30 -28.19 -12.21
N ILE A 110 22.11 -28.09 -12.76
CA ILE A 110 21.21 -29.21 -13.03
C ILE A 110 20.52 -28.97 -14.37
N ASP A 111 20.11 -30.05 -15.02
CA ASP A 111 19.40 -30.01 -16.30
C ASP A 111 18.08 -29.22 -16.21
N GLU A 112 17.76 -28.41 -17.22
CA GLU A 112 16.60 -27.51 -17.21
C GLU A 112 15.26 -28.25 -17.16
N ASP A 113 15.15 -29.41 -17.80
CA ASP A 113 13.90 -30.18 -17.76
C ASP A 113 13.71 -30.84 -16.40
N LYS A 114 14.80 -31.25 -15.75
CA LYS A 114 14.78 -31.68 -14.35
C LYS A 114 14.37 -30.55 -13.41
N LYS A 115 14.90 -29.32 -13.57
CA LYS A 115 14.48 -28.15 -12.79
C LYS A 115 12.97 -27.95 -12.89
N LYS A 116 12.45 -27.88 -14.12
CA LYS A 116 11.01 -27.69 -14.38
C LYS A 116 10.18 -28.77 -13.71
N LYS A 117 10.61 -30.04 -13.79
CA LYS A 117 9.91 -31.17 -13.16
C LYS A 117 9.86 -31.03 -11.64
N ILE A 118 11.01 -30.75 -10.99
CA ILE A 118 11.09 -30.58 -9.54
C ILE A 118 10.25 -29.39 -9.08
N SER A 119 10.40 -28.22 -9.72
CA SER A 119 9.58 -27.04 -9.40
C SER A 119 8.09 -27.29 -9.58
N LYS A 120 7.69 -28.02 -10.63
CA LYS A 120 6.29 -28.38 -10.85
C LYS A 120 5.74 -29.30 -9.75
N GLU A 121 6.53 -30.26 -9.28
CA GLU A 121 6.13 -31.11 -8.16
C GLU A 121 6.00 -30.32 -6.86
N ILE A 122 6.99 -29.46 -6.55
CA ILE A 122 6.96 -28.59 -5.37
C ILE A 122 5.73 -27.69 -5.40
N ASN A 123 5.53 -26.97 -6.50
CA ASN A 123 4.38 -26.10 -6.67
C ASN A 123 3.08 -26.90 -6.58
N LYS A 124 2.98 -28.09 -7.18
CA LYS A 124 1.77 -28.92 -7.07
C LYS A 124 1.49 -29.31 -5.63
N LYS A 125 2.51 -29.68 -4.84
CA LYS A 125 2.35 -30.05 -3.43
C LYS A 125 1.94 -28.84 -2.57
N ILE A 126 2.58 -27.69 -2.77
CA ILE A 126 2.22 -26.43 -2.11
C ILE A 126 0.83 -25.94 -2.54
N CYS A 127 0.43 -26.12 -3.80
CA CYS A 127 -0.92 -25.76 -4.26
C CYS A 127 -1.99 -26.73 -3.77
N SER A 128 -1.61 -28.00 -3.56
CA SER A 128 -2.54 -29.04 -3.05
C SER A 128 -2.97 -28.77 -1.60
N ILE A 129 -2.10 -28.18 -0.78
CA ILE A 129 -2.43 -27.57 0.52
C ILE A 129 -3.64 -26.64 0.36
N PHE A 130 -3.61 -25.81 -0.67
CA PHE A 130 -4.68 -24.86 -0.92
C PHE A 130 -5.82 -25.43 -1.77
N CYS A 131 -5.87 -26.74 -2.05
CA CYS A 131 -7.03 -27.43 -2.65
C CYS A 131 -7.67 -26.73 -3.88
N GLY A 132 -6.86 -26.12 -4.74
CA GLY A 132 -7.35 -25.38 -5.91
C GLY A 132 -7.92 -24.00 -5.60
N ILE A 133 -7.57 -23.38 -4.47
CA ILE A 133 -7.78 -21.96 -4.18
C ILE A 133 -7.28 -21.10 -5.34
N GLU A 134 -6.16 -21.44 -5.98
CA GLU A 134 -5.73 -20.74 -7.21
C GLU A 134 -6.83 -20.69 -8.26
N THR A 135 -7.49 -21.81 -8.60
CA THR A 135 -8.64 -21.82 -9.53
C THR A 135 -9.87 -21.05 -9.02
N ILE A 136 -10.09 -20.97 -7.69
CA ILE A 136 -11.19 -20.17 -7.12
C ILE A 136 -10.98 -18.68 -7.38
N LEU A 137 -9.71 -18.25 -7.39
CA LEU A 137 -9.30 -16.85 -7.42
C LEU A 137 -8.92 -16.38 -8.82
N TYR A 138 -8.52 -17.29 -9.71
CA TYR A 138 -8.00 -16.95 -11.03
C TYR A 138 -9.09 -16.75 -12.10
N GLU A 139 -10.29 -17.29 -11.90
CA GLU A 139 -11.26 -17.44 -13.02
C GLU A 139 -12.68 -16.99 -12.70
N ASN A 140 -12.92 -16.30 -11.58
CA ASN A 140 -14.27 -15.91 -11.20
C ASN A 140 -14.51 -14.41 -11.29
N GLY A 141 -15.00 -13.96 -12.45
CA GLY A 141 -15.44 -12.58 -12.66
C GLY A 141 -16.41 -12.09 -11.58
N THR A 142 -17.26 -12.98 -11.06
CA THR A 142 -18.25 -12.64 -10.03
C THR A 142 -17.61 -12.28 -8.67
N ILE A 143 -16.54 -12.96 -8.25
CA ILE A 143 -15.85 -12.58 -6.99
C ILE A 143 -15.14 -11.23 -7.16
N CYS A 144 -14.55 -11.00 -8.34
CA CYS A 144 -13.95 -9.71 -8.66
C CYS A 144 -14.99 -8.58 -8.64
N GLU A 145 -16.20 -8.82 -9.13
CA GLU A 145 -17.34 -7.90 -9.04
C GLU A 145 -17.72 -7.65 -7.57
N CYS A 146 -17.92 -8.68 -6.74
CA CYS A 146 -18.24 -8.51 -5.32
C CYS A 146 -17.20 -7.67 -4.57
N ILE A 147 -15.92 -7.88 -4.86
CA ILE A 147 -14.83 -7.09 -4.29
C ILE A 147 -14.91 -5.64 -4.77
N SER A 148 -15.05 -5.42 -6.08
CA SER A 148 -15.14 -4.08 -6.65
C SER A 148 -16.33 -3.31 -6.05
N ASP A 149 -17.49 -3.95 -5.99
CA ASP A 149 -18.72 -3.40 -5.43
C ASP A 149 -18.54 -3.04 -3.96
N PHE A 150 -17.84 -3.88 -3.18
CA PHE A 150 -17.54 -3.59 -1.78
C PHE A 150 -16.74 -2.29 -1.63
N PHE A 151 -15.61 -2.16 -2.34
CA PHE A 151 -14.76 -0.96 -2.25
C PHE A 151 -15.47 0.28 -2.80
N MET A 152 -16.33 0.12 -3.81
CA MET A 152 -17.09 1.23 -4.39
C MET A 152 -18.20 1.71 -3.44
N LYS A 153 -18.95 0.78 -2.85
CA LYS A 153 -20.01 1.07 -1.87
C LYS A 153 -19.46 1.74 -0.60
N HIS A 154 -18.30 1.29 -0.12
CA HIS A 154 -17.68 1.77 1.13
C HIS A 154 -16.58 2.81 0.88
N SER A 155 -16.58 3.48 -0.26
CA SER A 155 -15.49 4.37 -0.64
C SER A 155 -15.34 5.60 0.24
N GLU A 156 -16.45 6.15 0.73
CA GLU A 156 -16.45 7.24 1.70
C GLU A 156 -15.93 6.76 3.06
N ASP A 157 -16.40 5.60 3.54
CA ASP A 157 -15.94 4.99 4.80
C ASP A 157 -14.44 4.72 4.79
N LEU A 158 -13.93 4.23 3.65
CA LEU A 158 -12.53 3.92 3.42
C LEU A 158 -11.68 5.17 3.09
N ASN A 159 -12.32 6.30 2.75
CA ASN A 159 -11.73 7.55 2.28
C ASN A 159 -10.93 7.40 0.96
N ILE A 160 -11.47 6.68 -0.02
CA ILE A 160 -10.83 6.40 -1.32
C ILE A 160 -10.87 7.67 -2.20
N LYS A 161 -9.81 8.48 -2.11
CA LYS A 161 -9.66 9.72 -2.89
C LYS A 161 -8.34 9.79 -3.65
N THR A 162 -7.24 9.40 -3.00
CA THR A 162 -5.90 9.35 -3.61
C THR A 162 -5.21 8.03 -3.35
N CYS A 163 -4.29 7.68 -4.24
CA CYS A 163 -3.54 6.43 -4.14
C CYS A 163 -2.84 6.31 -2.79
N TYR A 164 -3.11 5.24 -2.03
CA TYR A 164 -2.56 5.04 -0.69
C TYR A 164 -1.04 4.84 -0.70
N TYR A 165 -0.47 4.38 -1.82
CA TYR A 165 0.97 4.19 -1.98
C TYR A 165 1.72 5.46 -2.36
N CYS A 166 1.24 6.24 -3.34
CA CYS A 166 1.99 7.42 -3.80
C CYS A 166 1.46 8.74 -3.24
N ASN A 167 0.17 8.86 -2.94
CA ASN A 167 -0.51 10.14 -2.65
C ASN A 167 -0.25 11.21 -3.74
N ILE A 168 -0.04 10.78 -5.00
CA ILE A 168 0.15 11.64 -6.18
C ILE A 168 -1.11 11.64 -7.05
N ASP A 169 -1.61 10.45 -7.38
CA ASP A 169 -2.72 10.29 -8.31
C ASP A 169 -4.04 10.20 -7.54
N PHE A 170 -5.09 10.82 -8.10
CA PHE A 170 -6.46 10.56 -7.67
C PHE A 170 -6.86 9.13 -8.00
N VAL A 171 -7.54 8.49 -7.06
CA VAL A 171 -8.13 7.17 -7.21
C VAL A 171 -9.54 7.28 -6.62
N ASN A 172 -10.49 7.69 -7.45
CA ASN A 172 -11.85 8.04 -7.04
C ASN A 172 -12.87 7.13 -7.74
N ILE A 173 -14.13 7.31 -7.40
CA ILE A 173 -15.26 6.63 -8.04
C ILE A 173 -16.03 7.63 -8.89
N PHE A 174 -16.63 7.13 -9.97
CA PHE A 174 -17.45 7.88 -10.91
C PHE A 174 -18.87 7.29 -10.94
N GLU A 175 -19.85 8.07 -11.44
CA GLU A 175 -21.21 7.64 -11.81
C GLU A 175 -21.89 6.61 -10.88
N ASN A 176 -22.74 7.05 -9.94
CA ASN A 176 -23.61 6.18 -9.11
C ASN A 176 -22.93 4.92 -8.54
N ASN A 177 -21.62 4.96 -8.27
CA ASN A 177 -20.81 3.80 -7.87
C ASN A 177 -20.88 2.63 -8.86
N THR A 178 -20.71 2.90 -10.16
CA THR A 178 -20.65 1.84 -11.20
C THR A 178 -19.30 1.76 -11.92
N LYS A 179 -18.49 2.82 -11.84
CA LYS A 179 -17.13 2.87 -12.43
C LYS A 179 -16.15 3.46 -11.42
N ASN A 180 -14.90 3.02 -11.47
CA ASN A 180 -13.86 3.53 -10.58
C ASN A 180 -12.54 3.78 -11.32
N HIS A 181 -11.73 4.69 -10.77
CA HIS A 181 -10.39 5.03 -11.26
C HIS A 181 -9.27 4.30 -10.50
N PHE A 182 -9.63 3.56 -9.46
CA PHE A 182 -8.65 2.84 -8.66
C PHE A 182 -8.41 1.44 -9.24
N THR A 183 -7.28 0.86 -8.85
CA THR A 183 -7.04 -0.56 -8.97
C THR A 183 -6.89 -1.12 -7.57
N LEU A 184 -7.18 -2.40 -7.38
CA LEU A 184 -6.94 -3.08 -6.11
C LEU A 184 -5.64 -3.86 -6.23
N ASP A 185 -4.62 -3.38 -5.51
CA ASP A 185 -3.31 -4.02 -5.44
C ASP A 185 -3.28 -5.06 -4.32
N HIS A 186 -2.66 -6.21 -4.58
CA HIS A 186 -2.36 -7.20 -3.56
C HIS A 186 -1.04 -6.86 -2.88
N ILE A 187 -1.09 -6.30 -1.67
CA ILE A 187 0.15 -5.97 -0.96
C ILE A 187 0.99 -7.22 -0.71
N LEU A 188 0.34 -8.31 -0.27
CA LEU A 188 0.89 -9.66 -0.23
C LEU A 188 0.54 -10.34 -1.57
N PRO A 189 1.54 -10.66 -2.41
CA PRO A 189 1.29 -11.03 -3.80
C PRO A 189 0.47 -12.31 -3.91
N LYS A 190 -0.56 -12.26 -4.76
CA LYS A 190 -1.43 -13.40 -5.08
C LYS A 190 -0.66 -14.61 -5.62
N SER A 191 0.47 -14.41 -6.30
CA SER A 191 1.31 -15.50 -6.83
C SER A 191 1.95 -16.35 -5.73
N LYS A 192 2.15 -15.79 -4.52
CA LYS A 192 2.76 -16.49 -3.38
C LYS A 192 1.74 -16.86 -2.32
N TYR A 193 0.75 -15.98 -2.10
CA TYR A 193 -0.29 -16.09 -1.08
C TYR A 193 -1.69 -16.04 -1.70
N PRO A 194 -2.05 -16.98 -2.60
CA PRO A 194 -3.32 -16.94 -3.31
C PRO A 194 -4.51 -16.90 -2.34
N TYR A 195 -4.46 -17.67 -1.25
CA TYR A 195 -5.49 -17.74 -0.20
C TYR A 195 -5.82 -16.40 0.48
N LEU A 196 -4.98 -15.37 0.33
CA LEU A 196 -5.25 -14.01 0.85
C LEU A 196 -5.81 -13.07 -0.22
N SER A 197 -5.94 -13.50 -1.47
CA SER A 197 -6.23 -12.57 -2.58
C SER A 197 -7.66 -12.05 -2.63
N ILE A 198 -8.57 -12.63 -1.84
CA ILE A 198 -9.94 -12.12 -1.62
C ILE A 198 -10.14 -11.56 -0.20
N SER A 199 -9.08 -11.46 0.60
CA SER A 199 -9.17 -10.74 1.87
C SER A 199 -9.13 -9.23 1.60
N LEU A 200 -10.12 -8.50 2.12
CA LEU A 200 -10.22 -7.05 1.98
C LEU A 200 -9.00 -6.31 2.55
N PHE A 201 -8.35 -6.88 3.56
CA PHE A 201 -7.15 -6.30 4.19
C PHE A 201 -5.87 -6.58 3.41
N ASN A 202 -5.90 -7.43 2.38
CA ASN A 202 -4.79 -7.60 1.45
C ASN A 202 -4.94 -6.73 0.18
N LEU A 203 -6.08 -6.05 0.01
CA LEU A 203 -6.41 -5.27 -1.18
C LEU A 203 -6.28 -3.77 -0.89
N ILE A 204 -5.36 -3.11 -1.58
CA ILE A 204 -5.08 -1.68 -1.41
C ILE A 204 -5.57 -0.91 -2.63
N PRO A 205 -6.53 0.02 -2.48
CA PRO A 205 -6.88 0.95 -3.54
C PRO A 205 -5.65 1.75 -3.96
N SER A 206 -5.31 1.72 -5.24
CA SER A 206 -4.09 2.33 -5.73
C SER A 206 -4.24 2.75 -7.19
N CYS A 207 -3.38 3.66 -7.64
CA CYS A 207 -3.37 4.05 -9.04
C CYS A 207 -2.77 2.93 -9.90
N TYR A 208 -3.17 2.91 -11.18
CA TYR A 208 -2.66 1.94 -12.14
C TYR A 208 -1.13 1.89 -12.19
N SER A 209 -0.45 3.05 -12.15
CA SER A 209 1.01 3.11 -12.14
C SER A 209 1.64 2.36 -10.96
N CYS A 210 1.13 2.56 -9.74
CA CYS A 210 1.66 1.89 -8.55
C CYS A 210 1.49 0.37 -8.63
N ASN A 211 0.29 -0.09 -8.94
CA ASN A 211 -0.04 -1.52 -9.03
C ASN A 211 0.63 -2.18 -10.25
N SER A 212 0.26 -1.75 -11.45
CA SER A 212 0.55 -2.46 -12.70
C SER A 212 1.92 -2.18 -13.29
N LYS A 213 2.55 -1.03 -12.98
CA LYS A 213 3.88 -0.68 -13.52
C LYS A 213 5.00 -0.88 -12.50
N PHE A 214 4.83 -0.37 -11.29
CA PHE A 214 5.92 -0.29 -10.31
C PHE A 214 6.03 -1.52 -9.41
N LYS A 215 4.96 -1.87 -8.69
CA LYS A 215 4.93 -3.03 -7.79
C LYS A 215 4.86 -4.34 -8.55
N ARG A 216 3.87 -4.51 -9.43
CA ARG A 216 3.60 -5.78 -10.13
C ARG A 216 3.51 -6.93 -9.12
N GLN A 217 4.39 -7.93 -9.27
CA GLN A 217 4.48 -9.09 -8.39
C GLN A 217 5.61 -8.96 -7.34
N LYS A 218 6.25 -7.78 -7.21
CA LYS A 218 7.27 -7.56 -6.18
C LYS A 218 6.64 -7.69 -4.80
N GLU A 219 7.42 -8.24 -3.89
CA GLU A 219 7.07 -8.45 -2.49
C GLU A 219 8.03 -7.72 -1.56
N PHE A 220 7.56 -7.51 -0.33
CA PHE A 220 8.39 -7.01 0.74
C PHE A 220 9.07 -8.19 1.46
N GLU A 221 10.33 -8.03 1.82
CA GLU A 221 11.14 -9.12 2.37
C GLU A 221 10.78 -9.41 3.84
N LYS A 222 10.66 -8.38 4.68
CA LYS A 222 10.36 -8.53 6.11
C LYS A 222 8.87 -8.40 6.38
N LEU A 223 8.19 -9.54 6.51
CA LEU A 223 6.75 -9.62 6.82
C LEU A 223 6.39 -8.84 8.11
N ASP A 224 7.21 -8.92 9.16
CA ASP A 224 6.91 -8.25 10.43
C ASP A 224 6.87 -6.72 10.30
N PHE A 225 7.69 -6.16 9.39
CA PHE A 225 7.72 -4.72 9.13
C PHE A 225 6.53 -4.26 8.28
N LEU A 226 5.87 -5.14 7.54
CA LEU A 226 4.73 -4.79 6.69
C LEU A 226 3.61 -4.11 7.47
N ASN A 227 3.45 -4.43 8.76
CA ASN A 227 2.49 -3.76 9.62
C ASN A 227 2.68 -2.23 9.67
N LYS A 228 3.93 -1.76 9.59
CA LYS A 228 4.26 -0.34 9.64
C LYS A 228 4.00 0.39 8.32
N ILE A 229 3.99 -0.34 7.20
CA ILE A 229 3.95 0.26 5.85
C ILE A 229 2.72 -0.11 5.03
N SER A 230 1.98 -1.13 5.42
CA SER A 230 0.73 -1.52 4.76
C SER A 230 -0.38 -0.54 5.12
N PRO A 231 -1.00 0.15 4.14
CA PRO A 231 -2.12 1.03 4.40
C PRO A 231 -3.27 0.34 5.14
N SER A 232 -3.44 -0.98 4.98
CA SER A 232 -4.50 -1.72 5.64
C SER A 232 -4.20 -2.11 7.11
N SER A 233 -2.98 -1.87 7.60
CA SER A 233 -2.62 -2.24 8.98
C SER A 233 -3.08 -1.21 10.00
N LYS A 234 -3.45 -1.70 11.19
CA LYS A 234 -3.79 -0.87 12.36
C LYS A 234 -2.59 -0.09 12.90
N THR A 235 -1.39 -0.62 12.73
CA THR A 235 -0.13 -0.04 13.21
C THR A 235 0.67 0.66 12.10
N PHE A 236 0.00 1.04 11.01
CA PHE A 236 0.60 1.83 9.93
C PHE A 236 1.24 3.12 10.47
N GLU A 237 2.49 3.35 10.09
CA GLU A 237 3.28 4.50 10.51
C GLU A 237 4.19 5.07 9.41
N LEU A 238 4.05 4.62 8.15
CA LEU A 238 4.90 5.09 7.04
C LEU A 238 4.97 6.62 6.91
N ASP A 239 3.88 7.33 7.21
CA ASP A 239 3.87 8.80 7.21
C ASP A 239 4.86 9.41 8.22
N LYS A 240 5.10 8.74 9.35
CA LYS A 240 6.09 9.16 10.37
C LYS A 240 7.51 8.73 10.02
N LEU A 241 7.67 7.77 9.12
CA LEU A 241 8.95 7.26 8.64
C LEU A 241 9.49 8.04 7.43
N LEU A 242 8.66 8.94 6.87
CA LEU A 242 8.98 9.74 5.70
C LEU A 242 8.87 11.23 5.98
N GLU A 243 9.73 12.01 5.35
CA GLU A 243 9.70 13.47 5.39
C GLU A 243 10.11 14.04 4.02
N PHE A 244 9.37 15.03 3.52
CA PHE A 244 9.83 15.83 2.39
C PHE A 244 10.62 17.03 2.90
N LYS A 245 11.91 17.08 2.60
CA LYS A 245 12.84 18.05 3.16
C LYS A 245 13.39 18.98 2.10
N LEU A 246 13.22 20.29 2.29
CA LEU A 246 13.96 21.31 1.56
C LEU A 246 15.43 21.30 1.98
N ASN A 247 16.31 21.74 1.08
CA ASN A 247 17.73 21.98 1.40
C ASN A 247 17.96 23.23 2.28
N PHE A 248 16.89 23.89 2.74
CA PHE A 248 16.87 25.01 3.68
C PHE A 248 15.48 25.09 4.33
N ASP A 249 15.36 25.69 5.51
CA ASP A 249 14.08 25.85 6.20
C ASP A 249 14.06 27.12 7.05
N ILE A 250 12.90 27.47 7.61
CA ILE A 250 12.66 28.66 8.44
C ILE A 250 13.60 28.78 9.64
N SER A 251 14.21 27.68 10.10
CA SER A 251 15.18 27.69 11.20
C SER A 251 16.61 28.02 10.74
N SER A 252 16.85 28.05 9.43
CA SER A 252 18.14 28.40 8.83
C SER A 252 18.44 29.89 9.03
N ILE A 253 19.64 30.22 9.50
CA ILE A 253 20.03 31.61 9.77
C ILE A 253 19.98 32.51 8.52
N ASP A 254 20.14 31.91 7.34
CA ASP A 254 20.12 32.54 6.03
C ASP A 254 18.82 32.28 5.26
N PHE A 255 17.74 31.92 5.94
CA PHE A 255 16.46 31.55 5.32
C PHE A 255 15.92 32.60 4.35
N GLU A 256 15.78 33.86 4.80
CA GLU A 256 15.24 34.94 3.97
C GLU A 256 16.16 35.24 2.76
N ASP A 257 17.48 35.23 2.96
CA ASP A 257 18.45 35.40 1.88
C ASP A 257 18.36 34.28 0.83
N ARG A 258 18.18 33.03 1.26
CA ARG A 258 17.98 31.89 0.35
C ARG A 258 16.67 32.00 -0.40
N LEU A 259 15.57 32.32 0.29
CA LEU A 259 14.27 32.54 -0.36
C LEU A 259 14.38 33.60 -1.47
N LEU A 260 15.03 34.73 -1.22
CA LEU A 260 15.20 35.80 -2.20
C LEU A 260 16.01 35.34 -3.42
N LYS A 261 17.05 34.53 -3.23
CA LYS A 261 17.92 34.01 -4.30
C LYS A 261 17.24 33.00 -5.22
N ILE A 262 16.19 32.30 -4.77
CA ILE A 262 15.45 31.34 -5.60
C ILE A 262 14.66 32.06 -6.69
N LYS A 263 15.01 31.80 -7.95
CA LYS A 263 14.39 32.33 -9.17
C LYS A 263 13.75 31.24 -10.02
N GLU A 264 14.24 30.01 -9.93
CA GLU A 264 13.79 28.86 -10.72
C GLU A 264 13.90 27.55 -9.92
N ILE A 265 13.32 26.46 -10.45
CA ILE A 265 13.23 25.16 -9.76
C ILE A 265 14.62 24.60 -9.41
N LYS A 266 15.64 24.85 -10.22
CA LYS A 266 17.00 24.33 -9.99
C LYS A 266 17.75 25.01 -8.84
N ASP A 267 17.24 26.12 -8.31
CA ASP A 267 17.91 26.88 -7.23
C ASP A 267 17.67 26.26 -5.84
N PHE A 268 16.78 25.28 -5.75
CA PHE A 268 16.50 24.55 -4.52
C PHE A 268 16.31 23.06 -4.81
N LYS A 269 16.19 22.27 -3.75
CA LYS A 269 15.89 20.83 -3.87
C LYS A 269 14.95 20.41 -2.76
N VAL A 270 13.96 19.59 -3.11
CA VAL A 270 13.17 18.83 -2.14
C VAL A 270 13.54 17.35 -2.22
N GLU A 271 13.91 16.75 -1.10
CA GLU A 271 14.26 15.34 -0.98
C GLU A 271 13.21 14.60 -0.16
N LEU A 272 12.74 13.44 -0.65
CA LEU A 272 11.97 12.50 0.16
C LEU A 272 12.93 11.62 0.98
N LYS A 273 12.94 11.82 2.29
CA LYS A 273 13.85 11.15 3.22
C LYS A 273 13.17 10.03 4.00
N ASN A 274 13.90 8.92 4.15
CA ASN A 274 13.64 7.90 5.16
C ASN A 274 14.24 8.38 6.49
N VAL A 275 13.41 8.95 7.37
CA VAL A 275 13.90 9.64 8.58
C VAL A 275 14.44 8.68 9.65
N LYS A 276 14.08 7.40 9.60
CA LYS A 276 14.52 6.39 10.56
C LYS A 276 15.57 5.43 10.01
N LEU A 277 15.96 5.59 8.74
CA LEU A 277 16.96 4.74 8.06
C LEU A 277 16.57 3.25 8.06
N GLU A 278 15.27 2.97 8.03
CA GLU A 278 14.73 1.61 7.98
C GLU A 278 14.84 1.06 6.55
N GLU A 279 15.54 -0.07 6.34
CA GLU A 279 15.77 -0.66 5.01
C GLU A 279 14.47 -0.88 4.23
N GLU A 280 13.42 -1.34 4.91
CA GLU A 280 12.10 -1.61 4.32
C GLU A 280 11.41 -0.35 3.78
N VAL A 281 11.70 0.81 4.37
CA VAL A 281 11.19 2.08 3.87
C VAL A 281 11.89 2.44 2.58
N ASP A 282 13.21 2.24 2.46
CA ASP A 282 13.91 2.44 1.18
C ASP A 282 13.43 1.46 0.12
N ILE A 283 13.22 0.18 0.47
CA ILE A 283 12.61 -0.82 -0.43
C ILE A 283 11.23 -0.33 -0.91
N PHE A 284 10.40 0.22 -0.01
CA PHE A 284 9.09 0.77 -0.37
C PHE A 284 9.23 1.96 -1.34
N LEU A 285 10.12 2.91 -1.03
CA LEU A 285 10.37 4.09 -1.86
C LEU A 285 10.84 3.70 -3.27
N ASP A 286 11.74 2.72 -3.36
CA ASP A 286 12.30 2.21 -4.61
C ASP A 286 11.26 1.38 -5.38
N MET A 287 10.48 0.54 -4.69
CA MET A 287 9.43 -0.28 -5.27
C MET A 287 8.43 0.56 -6.06
N PHE A 288 8.08 1.74 -5.55
CA PHE A 288 7.12 2.67 -6.16
C PHE A 288 7.78 3.87 -6.88
N ALA A 289 9.11 3.89 -6.97
CA ALA A 289 9.92 4.96 -7.56
C ALA A 289 9.57 6.36 -7.01
N LEU A 290 9.24 6.46 -5.72
CA LEU A 290 8.64 7.66 -5.14
C LEU A 290 9.59 8.86 -5.15
N LYS A 291 10.88 8.66 -4.89
CA LYS A 291 11.88 9.74 -4.90
C LYS A 291 11.86 10.49 -6.24
N ALA A 292 12.02 9.78 -7.36
CA ALA A 292 12.01 10.36 -8.70
C ALA A 292 10.64 10.96 -9.09
N ARG A 293 9.54 10.30 -8.71
CA ARG A 293 8.20 10.82 -9.00
C ARG A 293 7.92 12.14 -8.30
N TYR A 294 8.30 12.27 -7.02
CA TYR A 294 8.14 13.52 -6.29
C TYR A 294 9.13 14.61 -6.74
N GLU A 295 10.33 14.22 -7.17
CA GLU A 295 11.31 15.15 -7.75
C GLU A 295 10.76 15.88 -8.99
N PHE A 296 9.99 15.19 -9.84
CA PHE A 296 9.30 15.81 -10.98
C PHE A 296 8.30 16.90 -10.57
N HIS A 297 7.69 16.78 -9.39
CA HIS A 297 6.67 17.69 -8.89
C HIS A 297 7.21 18.86 -8.04
N GLN A 298 8.50 19.17 -8.14
CA GLN A 298 9.10 20.34 -7.48
C GLN A 298 8.51 21.69 -7.93
N ASN A 299 7.77 21.71 -9.04
CA ASN A 299 6.97 22.89 -9.41
C ASN A 299 5.95 23.28 -8.32
N ILE A 300 5.44 22.32 -7.53
CA ILE A 300 4.50 22.57 -6.43
C ILE A 300 5.20 23.36 -5.31
N SER A 301 6.35 22.91 -4.84
CA SER A 301 7.11 23.60 -3.79
C SER A 301 7.66 24.94 -4.29
N PHE A 302 8.03 25.04 -5.57
CA PHE A 302 8.39 26.32 -6.17
C PHE A 302 7.24 27.33 -6.15
N ASP A 303 6.00 26.90 -6.41
CA ASP A 303 4.83 27.77 -6.27
C ASP A 303 4.63 28.25 -4.83
N MET A 304 4.77 27.35 -3.87
CA MET A 304 4.69 27.69 -2.45
C MET A 304 5.77 28.70 -2.02
N ILE A 305 7.01 28.53 -2.50
CA ILE A 305 8.12 29.48 -2.28
C ILE A 305 7.78 30.85 -2.87
N LYS A 306 7.29 30.91 -4.12
CA LYS A 306 6.87 32.18 -4.75
C LYS A 306 5.77 32.87 -3.95
N LYS A 307 4.78 32.11 -3.46
CA LYS A 307 3.72 32.65 -2.60
C LYS A 307 4.29 33.18 -1.28
N ARG A 308 5.18 32.44 -0.61
CA ARG A 308 5.82 32.91 0.64
C ARG A 308 6.64 34.19 0.45
N LYS A 309 7.27 34.37 -0.72
CA LYS A 309 7.98 35.61 -1.09
C LYS A 309 7.03 36.78 -1.36
N LYS A 310 5.92 36.52 -2.06
CA LYS A 310 4.94 37.54 -2.46
C LYS A 310 3.99 37.94 -1.34
N TYR A 311 3.77 37.06 -0.38
CA TYR A 311 2.85 37.21 0.73
C TYR A 311 3.59 36.91 2.05
N SER A 312 4.56 37.76 2.38
CA SER A 312 5.21 37.76 3.69
C SER A 312 4.21 38.09 4.81
N ASP A 313 4.55 37.82 6.07
CA ASP A 313 3.64 38.14 7.18
C ASP A 313 3.29 39.64 7.25
N SER A 314 4.22 40.53 6.87
CA SER A 314 3.92 41.97 6.76
C SER A 314 2.89 42.25 5.68
N GLN A 315 3.05 41.67 4.50
CA GLN A 315 2.12 41.84 3.39
C GLN A 315 0.73 41.27 3.70
N ILE A 316 0.67 40.15 4.43
CA ILE A 316 -0.59 39.56 4.89
C ILE A 316 -1.30 40.52 5.86
N ASN A 317 -0.56 41.10 6.83
CA ASN A 317 -1.13 42.07 7.76
C ASN A 317 -1.64 43.33 7.05
N GLU A 318 -0.92 43.80 6.03
CA GLU A 318 -1.36 44.94 5.20
C GLU A 318 -2.64 44.62 4.43
N ILE A 319 -2.74 43.43 3.84
CA ILE A 319 -3.96 43.00 3.12
C ILE A 319 -5.15 42.87 4.07
N GLU A 320 -4.95 42.27 5.26
CA GLU A 320 -5.98 42.15 6.30
C GLU A 320 -6.51 43.53 6.71
N LYS A 321 -5.60 44.50 6.94
CA LYS A 321 -5.98 45.89 7.27
C LYS A 321 -6.76 46.56 6.13
N LEU A 322 -6.35 46.37 4.88
CA LEU A 322 -7.06 46.93 3.72
C LEU A 322 -8.48 46.37 3.57
N PHE A 323 -8.70 45.10 3.89
CA PHE A 323 -10.05 44.51 3.92
C PHE A 323 -10.88 45.11 5.05
N PHE A 324 -10.32 45.21 6.25
CA PHE A 324 -10.96 45.83 7.40
C PHE A 324 -11.41 47.27 7.12
N ASP A 325 -10.52 48.08 6.54
CA ASP A 325 -10.81 49.49 6.18
C ASP A 325 -11.95 49.61 5.14
N LYS A 326 -12.19 48.57 4.34
CA LYS A 326 -13.30 48.49 3.38
C LYS A 326 -14.58 47.86 3.96
N GLY A 327 -14.61 47.56 5.25
CA GLY A 327 -15.73 46.90 5.91
C GLY A 327 -15.86 45.41 5.59
N ILE A 328 -14.81 44.77 5.06
CA ILE A 328 -14.78 43.32 4.79
C ILE A 328 -14.10 42.64 5.98
N SER A 329 -14.87 41.84 6.72
CA SER A 329 -14.34 41.03 7.83
C SER A 329 -13.75 39.73 7.29
N ILE A 330 -12.43 39.62 7.30
CA ILE A 330 -11.68 38.39 7.01
C ILE A 330 -10.56 38.26 8.03
N ASP A 331 -10.50 37.13 8.72
CA ASP A 331 -9.42 36.87 9.66
C ASP A 331 -8.15 36.39 8.94
N LYS A 332 -6.99 36.61 9.57
CA LYS A 332 -5.70 36.19 9.06
C LYS A 332 -5.60 34.70 8.67
N GLU A 333 -6.27 33.80 9.39
CA GLU A 333 -6.23 32.37 9.07
C GLU A 333 -6.99 32.09 7.77
N THR A 334 -8.18 32.66 7.61
CA THR A 334 -8.96 32.58 6.36
C THR A 334 -8.20 33.18 5.18
N LEU A 335 -7.59 34.36 5.35
CA LEU A 335 -6.76 34.98 4.31
C LEU A 335 -5.56 34.08 3.92
N LYS A 336 -4.89 33.45 4.90
CA LYS A 336 -3.81 32.49 4.63
C LYS A 336 -4.32 31.25 3.86
N LYS A 337 -5.51 30.73 4.21
CA LYS A 337 -6.13 29.61 3.47
C LYS A 337 -6.44 29.98 2.02
N ASP A 338 -6.90 31.20 1.75
CA ASP A 338 -7.19 31.66 0.40
C ASP A 338 -5.91 31.78 -0.45
N ILE A 339 -4.82 32.27 0.15
CA ILE A 339 -3.53 32.46 -0.54
C ILE A 339 -2.80 31.13 -0.78
N PHE A 340 -2.65 30.33 0.28
CA PHE A 340 -1.79 29.14 0.29
C PHE A 340 -2.56 27.83 0.05
N GLY A 341 -3.89 27.87 0.08
CA GLY A 341 -4.79 26.72 -0.01
C GLY A 341 -5.17 26.20 1.38
N SER A 342 -6.44 25.86 1.58
CA SER A 342 -6.97 25.39 2.87
C SER A 342 -6.36 24.07 3.35
N MET A 343 -5.96 23.22 2.42
CA MET A 343 -5.47 21.86 2.65
C MET A 343 -4.23 21.80 3.58
N ILE A 344 -3.31 22.76 3.51
CA ILE A 344 -2.13 22.76 4.40
C ILE A 344 -2.47 23.12 5.85
N PHE A 345 -3.59 23.83 6.08
CA PHE A 345 -4.08 24.24 7.40
C PHE A 345 -5.06 23.24 8.01
N ALA A 346 -5.47 22.20 7.26
CA ALA A 346 -6.41 21.20 7.73
C ALA A 346 -5.81 20.40 8.90
N LYS A 347 -6.50 20.44 10.06
CA LYS A 347 -6.15 19.64 11.24
C LYS A 347 -6.34 18.15 10.98
N GLU A 348 -7.40 17.82 10.25
CA GLU A 348 -7.70 16.47 9.82
C GLU A 348 -7.11 16.17 8.44
N ASP A 349 -7.00 14.88 8.16
CA ASP A 349 -6.48 14.37 6.91
C ASP A 349 -7.49 14.53 5.77
N THR A 350 -7.20 15.40 4.81
CA THR A 350 -8.09 15.66 3.66
C THR A 350 -8.08 14.53 2.62
N ASN A 351 -6.97 13.78 2.60
CA ASN A 351 -6.59 12.78 1.61
C ASN A 351 -6.44 13.32 0.18
N GLU A 352 -6.05 14.60 0.06
CA GLU A 352 -5.76 15.24 -1.21
C GLU A 352 -4.39 14.84 -1.78
N PRO A 353 -4.19 14.98 -3.11
CA PRO A 353 -2.89 14.75 -3.71
C PRO A 353 -1.82 15.69 -3.15
N PHE A 354 -0.64 15.10 -2.95
CA PHE A 354 0.54 15.76 -2.41
C PHE A 354 0.32 16.32 -1.01
N GLU A 355 -0.61 15.78 -0.24
CA GLU A 355 -0.96 16.37 1.05
C GLU A 355 0.22 16.39 2.01
N LYS A 356 0.88 15.25 2.21
CA LYS A 356 2.07 15.21 3.07
C LYS A 356 3.16 16.14 2.53
N TYR A 357 3.41 16.08 1.23
CA TYR A 357 4.40 16.91 0.55
C TYR A 357 4.17 18.39 0.83
N LYS A 358 2.97 18.90 0.57
CA LYS A 358 2.62 20.29 0.81
C LYS A 358 2.69 20.65 2.29
N LYS A 359 2.21 19.79 3.22
CA LYS A 359 2.28 20.07 4.66
C LYS A 359 3.72 20.15 5.17
N ASP A 360 4.58 19.22 4.76
CA ASP A 360 6.00 19.24 5.17
C ASP A 360 6.73 20.49 4.63
N ILE A 361 6.46 20.86 3.37
CA ILE A 361 7.02 22.09 2.77
C ILE A 361 6.46 23.35 3.42
N ALA A 362 5.17 23.39 3.71
CA ALA A 362 4.53 24.53 4.38
C ALA A 362 5.15 24.84 5.74
N LYS A 363 5.42 23.80 6.55
CA LYS A 363 6.10 23.92 7.84
C LYS A 363 7.51 24.51 7.68
N GLN A 364 8.28 23.96 6.74
CA GLN A 364 9.66 24.43 6.49
C GLN A 364 9.72 25.85 5.92
N LEU A 365 8.64 26.35 5.31
CA LEU A 365 8.52 27.74 4.84
C LEU A 365 7.90 28.68 5.90
N GLY A 366 7.52 28.18 7.08
CA GLY A 366 6.86 28.96 8.12
C GLY A 366 5.44 29.42 7.77
N LEU A 367 4.73 28.66 6.91
CA LEU A 367 3.34 28.96 6.54
C LEU A 367 2.33 28.47 7.59
N ILE A 368 2.67 27.37 8.27
CA ILE A 368 1.87 26.69 9.30
C ILE A 368 2.72 26.30 10.51
#